data_AF-B9TF60-F1
#
_entry.id   AF-B9TF60-F1
#
_cell.length_a   1.000
_cell.length_b   1.000
_cell.length_c   1.000
_cell.angle_alpha   90.00
_cell.angle_beta   90.00
_cell.angle_gamma   90.00
#
_symmetry.space_group_name_H-M   'P 1'
#
loop_
_entity.id
_entity.type
_entity.pdbx_description
1 polymer ?
#
loop_
_entity_poly.entity_id
_entity_poly.type
_entity_poly.pdbx_seq_one_letter_code
_entity_poly.pdbx_strand_id
1 'polypeptide(L)'
;MLGDGLAIDPTGQVLHAPCDGRVITVHRSRHAVTLRAANGAEILMHVGLETVALNGEGFTVHVAEGQAVKAGDPLIGFDLDLLARKAKSLITPIVVTNPDAFSIVRREQDRETGVGGFLMELAPAGGAKAAVVAAEGEVTREVVVPLVHGIHARPAARIAETARKFAAEVALVAVNRRASAKSPVGVMSLAVRLHDRITIAASGVDADFAVAAIAELIEGGMGESAHAASAPVVEETAPVAPAEPAEPGVLRGVMAAPGLAIGQAVRLVADEIAVVETGAGASAELTALDDALCQVRDRIEASAAKGDSARKAILGAHLAFLEDPELTAAARKLIGEGKSAGFAWRRAVGGYVEALRGLGDRRLAERVDDLVDLERQ
;
A
#
# COMPACT_ATOMS: atom_id res chain seq x y z
N MET A 1 -2.03 -8.05 0.89
CA MET A 1 -1.33 -9.32 0.55
C MET A 1 0.16 -9.25 0.91
N LEU A 2 0.92 -10.36 0.90
CA LEU A 2 2.36 -10.38 1.24
C LEU A 2 3.29 -9.78 0.15
N GLY A 3 2.81 -9.57 -1.09
CA GLY A 3 3.57 -9.02 -2.23
C GLY A 3 3.45 -9.89 -3.50
N ASP A 4 4.15 -9.54 -4.58
CA ASP A 4 4.23 -10.34 -5.82
C ASP A 4 5.34 -11.40 -5.74
N GLY A 5 5.09 -12.59 -6.28
CA GLY A 5 5.91 -13.76 -6.02
C GLY A 5 5.35 -15.05 -6.62
N LEU A 6 5.70 -16.15 -5.98
CA LEU A 6 5.11 -17.46 -6.18
C LEU A 6 4.93 -18.16 -4.84
N ALA A 7 4.28 -19.32 -4.84
CA ALA A 7 4.18 -20.15 -3.66
C ALA A 7 4.58 -21.58 -3.99
N ILE A 8 5.19 -22.25 -3.02
CA ILE A 8 5.60 -23.65 -3.13
C ILE A 8 4.72 -24.48 -2.20
N ASP A 9 4.17 -25.58 -2.71
CA ASP A 9 3.60 -26.64 -1.89
C ASP A 9 4.73 -27.63 -1.53
N PRO A 10 5.24 -27.63 -0.28
CA PRO A 10 6.47 -28.32 0.05
C PRO A 10 6.24 -29.84 0.23
N THR A 11 7.04 -30.63 -0.49
CA THR A 11 7.21 -32.08 -0.23
C THR A 11 8.44 -32.40 0.61
N GLY A 12 9.36 -31.43 0.74
CA GLY A 12 10.57 -31.51 1.57
C GLY A 12 10.42 -30.77 2.89
N GLN A 13 11.33 -31.05 3.83
CA GLN A 13 11.30 -30.54 5.21
C GLN A 13 12.30 -29.40 5.46
N VAL A 14 12.96 -28.89 4.41
CA VAL A 14 13.99 -27.84 4.56
C VAL A 14 13.81 -26.80 3.45
N LEU A 15 13.67 -25.54 3.87
CA LEU A 15 13.73 -24.37 3.03
C LEU A 15 15.19 -24.05 2.72
N HIS A 16 15.53 -23.93 1.44
CA HIS A 16 16.88 -23.62 0.97
C HIS A 16 16.93 -22.26 0.29
N ALA A 17 18.11 -21.63 0.26
CA ALA A 17 18.33 -20.36 -0.40
C ALA A 17 18.10 -20.47 -1.92
N PRO A 18 17.21 -19.66 -2.53
CA PRO A 18 16.94 -19.70 -3.96
C PRO A 18 18.06 -19.05 -4.79
N CYS A 19 18.90 -18.22 -4.17
CA CYS A 19 20.00 -17.53 -4.81
C CYS A 19 21.08 -17.17 -3.79
N ASP A 20 22.24 -16.74 -4.29
CA ASP A 20 23.26 -16.10 -3.46
C ASP A 20 22.73 -14.80 -2.85
N GLY A 21 23.05 -14.55 -1.58
CA GLY A 21 22.58 -13.35 -0.91
C GLY A 21 23.03 -13.21 0.53
N ARG A 22 22.44 -12.23 1.22
CA ARG A 22 22.65 -11.99 2.65
C ARG A 22 21.33 -12.06 3.40
N VAL A 23 21.32 -12.75 4.53
CA VAL A 23 20.15 -12.81 5.41
C VAL A 23 19.93 -11.42 6.01
N ILE A 24 18.77 -10.83 5.75
CA ILE A 24 18.38 -9.51 6.26
C ILE A 24 17.67 -9.66 7.60
N THR A 25 16.69 -10.55 7.66
CA THR A 25 15.92 -10.84 8.87
C THR A 25 15.57 -12.31 8.95
N VAL A 26 15.52 -12.82 10.19
CA VAL A 26 14.91 -14.10 10.52
C VAL A 26 13.77 -13.80 11.49
N HIS A 27 12.56 -14.21 11.14
CA HIS A 27 11.40 -13.90 11.98
C HIS A 27 11.53 -14.53 13.37
N ARG A 28 11.03 -13.85 14.41
CA ARG A 28 11.15 -14.30 15.81
C ARG A 28 10.58 -15.70 16.06
N SER A 29 9.46 -16.01 15.41
CA SER A 29 8.84 -17.35 15.42
C SER A 29 9.41 -18.31 14.36
N ARG A 30 10.58 -17.99 13.78
CA ARG A 30 11.44 -18.91 13.02
C ARG A 30 10.87 -19.50 11.73
N HIS A 31 9.68 -19.10 11.31
CA HIS A 31 8.99 -19.60 10.12
C HIS A 31 9.32 -18.83 8.83
N ALA A 32 10.00 -17.69 8.93
CA ALA A 32 10.27 -16.84 7.77
C ALA A 32 11.67 -16.24 7.80
N VAL A 33 12.24 -16.06 6.60
CA VAL A 33 13.56 -15.47 6.38
C VAL A 33 13.51 -14.58 5.15
N THR A 34 14.13 -13.40 5.26
CA THR A 34 14.29 -12.48 4.14
C THR A 34 15.74 -12.47 3.70
N LEU A 35 15.99 -12.70 2.42
CA LEU A 35 17.30 -12.56 1.79
C LEU A 35 17.37 -11.30 0.95
N ARG A 36 18.53 -10.66 0.93
CA ARG A 36 18.88 -9.66 -0.09
C ARG A 36 19.90 -10.25 -1.06
N ALA A 37 19.52 -10.35 -2.32
CA ALA A 37 20.40 -10.80 -3.39
C ALA A 37 21.46 -9.73 -3.73
N ALA A 38 22.52 -10.13 -4.45
CA ALA A 38 23.61 -9.23 -4.82
C ALA A 38 23.16 -8.03 -5.68
N ASN A 39 22.09 -8.19 -6.47
CA ASN A 39 21.49 -7.12 -7.25
C ASN A 39 20.66 -6.13 -6.41
N GLY A 40 20.39 -6.43 -5.12
CA GLY A 40 19.58 -5.60 -4.23
C GLY A 40 18.12 -6.04 -4.10
N ALA A 41 17.69 -7.09 -4.79
CA ALA A 41 16.34 -7.64 -4.65
C ALA A 41 16.16 -8.27 -3.25
N GLU A 42 15.02 -8.01 -2.63
CA GLU A 42 14.66 -8.58 -1.33
C GLU A 42 13.59 -9.66 -1.48
N ILE A 43 13.90 -10.86 -0.98
CA ILE A 43 13.08 -12.06 -1.17
C ILE A 43 12.71 -12.58 0.22
N LEU A 44 11.42 -12.47 0.58
CA LEU A 44 10.83 -13.07 1.75
C LEU A 44 10.36 -14.48 1.44
N MET A 45 10.84 -15.45 2.21
CA MET A 45 10.33 -16.81 2.20
C MET A 45 9.61 -17.07 3.51
N HIS A 46 8.33 -17.44 3.43
CA HIS A 46 7.46 -17.63 4.58
C HIS A 46 6.91 -19.05 4.57
N VAL A 47 7.31 -19.89 5.52
CA VAL A 47 6.92 -21.31 5.56
C VAL A 47 5.54 -21.46 6.17
N GLY A 48 4.56 -21.88 5.35
CA GLY A 48 3.17 -22.12 5.72
C GLY A 48 2.36 -20.85 6.03
N LEU A 49 1.05 -20.86 5.81
CA LEU A 49 0.19 -19.71 6.11
C LEU A 49 -0.24 -19.69 7.58
N GLU A 50 -0.19 -18.50 8.20
CA GLU A 50 -0.56 -18.24 9.60
C GLU A 50 0.31 -19.00 10.63
N THR A 51 1.51 -19.45 10.24
CA THR A 51 2.44 -20.18 11.12
C THR A 51 3.09 -19.32 12.21
N VAL A 52 2.87 -18.01 12.19
CA VAL A 52 3.25 -17.08 13.27
C VAL A 52 2.74 -17.56 14.63
N ALA A 53 1.50 -18.07 14.67
CA ALA A 53 0.82 -18.53 15.88
C ALA A 53 1.49 -19.74 16.55
N LEU A 54 2.36 -20.45 15.83
CA LEU A 54 3.09 -21.62 16.35
C LEU A 54 4.29 -21.21 17.21
N ASN A 55 4.64 -19.92 17.29
CA ASN A 55 5.67 -19.38 18.18
C ASN A 55 7.04 -20.11 18.08
N GLY A 56 7.39 -20.62 16.90
CA GLY A 56 8.63 -21.35 16.65
C GLY A 56 8.56 -22.85 16.87
N GLU A 57 7.42 -23.41 17.29
CA GLU A 57 7.20 -24.86 17.35
C GLU A 57 7.24 -25.45 15.94
N GLY A 58 8.03 -26.51 15.75
CA GLY A 58 8.18 -27.17 14.44
C GLY A 58 9.16 -26.50 13.49
N PHE A 59 9.91 -25.47 13.91
CA PHE A 59 10.91 -24.77 13.07
C PHE A 59 12.32 -24.79 13.68
N THR A 60 13.31 -25.08 12.83
CA THR A 60 14.75 -25.04 13.16
C THR A 60 15.45 -24.08 12.20
N VAL A 61 16.04 -23.01 12.73
CA VAL A 61 16.79 -22.03 11.92
C VAL A 61 18.23 -22.49 11.77
N HIS A 62 18.74 -22.46 10.54
CA HIS A 62 20.12 -22.84 10.20
C HIS A 62 21.04 -21.65 9.91
N VAL A 63 20.49 -20.44 9.86
CA VAL A 63 21.20 -19.20 9.51
C VAL A 63 20.99 -18.07 10.51
N ALA A 64 21.93 -17.14 10.59
CA ALA A 64 21.81 -15.93 11.42
C ALA A 64 21.57 -14.67 10.56
N GLU A 65 20.96 -13.65 11.17
CA GLU A 65 20.86 -12.33 10.53
C GLU A 65 22.25 -11.78 10.18
N GLY A 66 22.38 -11.22 8.97
CA GLY A 66 23.64 -10.74 8.42
C GLY A 66 24.58 -11.81 7.86
N GLN A 67 24.22 -13.09 7.93
CA GLN A 67 25.00 -14.18 7.32
C GLN A 67 24.91 -14.13 5.79
N ALA A 68 26.03 -14.37 5.11
CA ALA A 68 26.04 -14.60 3.66
C ALA A 68 25.69 -16.06 3.37
N VAL A 69 24.85 -16.29 2.36
CA VAL A 69 24.40 -17.63 1.94
C VAL A 69 24.59 -17.80 0.43
N LYS A 70 24.82 -19.04 0.02
CA LYS A 70 24.87 -19.47 -1.37
C LYS A 70 23.57 -20.15 -1.78
N ALA A 71 23.27 -20.11 -3.09
CA ALA A 71 22.15 -20.85 -3.64
C ALA A 71 22.22 -22.33 -3.23
N GLY A 72 21.14 -22.84 -2.66
CA GLY A 72 21.05 -24.21 -2.13
C GLY A 72 21.46 -24.38 -0.67
N ASP A 73 21.91 -23.34 0.04
CA ASP A 73 22.20 -23.45 1.48
C ASP A 73 20.90 -23.65 2.29
N PRO A 74 20.91 -24.49 3.35
CA PRO A 74 19.75 -24.68 4.21
C PRO A 74 19.49 -23.42 5.06
N LEU A 75 18.23 -22.96 5.09
CA LEU A 75 17.80 -21.77 5.82
C LEU A 75 16.96 -22.13 7.04
N ILE A 76 15.87 -22.87 6.82
CA ILE A 76 14.90 -23.24 7.86
C ILE A 76 14.48 -24.69 7.64
N GLY A 77 14.75 -25.56 8.61
CA GLY A 77 14.14 -26.88 8.71
C GLY A 77 12.76 -26.78 9.37
N PHE A 78 11.80 -27.57 8.91
CA PHE A 78 10.46 -27.57 9.45
C PHE A 78 9.82 -28.96 9.47
N ASP A 79 9.01 -29.21 10.50
CA ASP A 79 8.26 -30.46 10.66
C ASP A 79 6.94 -30.40 9.90
N LEU A 80 6.90 -31.09 8.75
CA LEU A 80 5.72 -31.15 7.89
C LEU A 80 4.49 -31.75 8.58
N ASP A 81 4.67 -32.79 9.42
CA ASP A 81 3.56 -33.48 10.08
C ASP A 81 2.94 -32.59 11.15
N LEU A 82 3.76 -31.86 11.90
CA LEU A 82 3.31 -30.90 12.89
C LEU A 82 2.57 -29.73 12.22
N LEU A 83 3.15 -29.18 11.17
CA LEU A 83 2.57 -28.06 10.44
C LEU A 83 1.26 -28.45 9.74
N ALA A 84 1.16 -29.63 9.14
CA ALA A 84 -0.08 -30.12 8.51
C ALA A 84 -1.26 -30.21 9.51
N ARG A 85 -0.97 -30.42 10.80
CA ARG A 85 -1.99 -30.55 11.85
C ARG A 85 -2.36 -29.23 12.51
N LYS A 86 -1.41 -28.29 12.59
CA LYS A 86 -1.54 -27.06 13.40
C LYS A 86 -1.58 -25.77 12.58
N ALA A 87 -0.98 -25.75 11.39
CA ALA A 87 -1.01 -24.60 10.49
C ALA A 87 -2.26 -24.65 9.60
N LYS A 88 -2.70 -23.49 9.14
CA LYS A 88 -3.82 -23.38 8.20
C LYS A 88 -3.49 -23.94 6.82
N SER A 89 -2.23 -23.82 6.41
CA SER A 89 -1.72 -24.34 5.13
C SER A 89 -0.20 -24.47 5.17
N LEU A 90 0.35 -25.45 4.45
CA LEU A 90 1.79 -25.66 4.24
C LEU A 90 2.36 -24.83 3.08
N ILE A 91 1.47 -24.24 2.27
CA ILE A 91 1.86 -23.41 1.14
C ILE A 91 2.82 -22.33 1.64
N THR A 92 3.98 -22.28 1.01
CA THR A 92 5.13 -21.46 1.39
C THR A 92 5.32 -20.34 0.37
N PRO A 93 4.83 -19.11 0.65
CA PRO A 93 5.07 -17.97 -0.21
C PRO A 93 6.56 -17.62 -0.33
N ILE A 94 6.99 -17.34 -1.55
CA ILE A 94 8.29 -16.74 -1.89
C ILE A 94 8.01 -15.44 -2.63
N VAL A 95 8.29 -14.32 -1.98
CA VAL A 95 7.74 -13.01 -2.33
C VAL A 95 8.83 -11.96 -2.44
N VAL A 96 8.73 -11.09 -3.42
CA VAL A 96 9.60 -9.91 -3.56
C VAL A 96 9.06 -8.79 -2.68
N THR A 97 9.86 -8.29 -1.74
CA THR A 97 9.43 -7.27 -0.77
C THR A 97 9.79 -5.85 -1.14
N ASN A 98 10.51 -5.65 -2.25
CA ASN A 98 10.78 -4.35 -2.86
C ASN A 98 10.27 -4.27 -4.33
N PRO A 99 8.96 -4.45 -4.55
CA PRO A 99 8.37 -4.50 -5.89
C PRO A 99 8.54 -3.21 -6.70
N ASP A 100 8.82 -2.09 -6.03
CA ASP A 100 9.13 -0.80 -6.67
C ASP A 100 10.51 -0.83 -7.37
N ALA A 101 11.44 -1.65 -6.88
CA ALA A 101 12.79 -1.78 -7.42
C ALA A 101 12.94 -2.99 -8.37
N PHE A 102 12.18 -4.07 -8.12
CA PHE A 102 12.26 -5.30 -8.89
C PHE A 102 10.88 -5.82 -9.25
N SER A 103 10.69 -6.17 -10.52
CA SER A 103 9.50 -6.86 -11.00
C SER A 103 9.84 -8.26 -11.48
N ILE A 104 8.91 -9.19 -11.30
CA ILE A 104 9.03 -10.56 -11.82
C ILE A 104 8.70 -10.52 -13.31
N VAL A 105 9.70 -10.78 -14.16
CA VAL A 105 9.50 -10.83 -15.62
C VAL A 105 9.22 -12.22 -16.14
N ARG A 106 9.59 -13.25 -15.36
CA ARG A 106 9.31 -14.64 -15.66
C ARG A 106 9.20 -15.42 -14.36
N ARG A 107 8.24 -16.34 -14.29
CA ARG A 107 8.12 -17.32 -13.19
C ARG A 107 7.72 -18.67 -13.73
N GLU A 108 8.17 -19.73 -13.07
CA GLU A 108 7.64 -21.07 -13.29
C GLU A 108 6.42 -21.30 -12.39
N GLN A 109 5.39 -21.90 -12.96
CA GLN A 109 4.13 -22.21 -12.30
C GLN A 109 3.73 -23.66 -12.60
N ASP A 110 2.93 -24.24 -11.70
CA ASP A 110 2.26 -25.55 -11.88
C ASP A 110 3.20 -26.71 -12.23
N ARG A 111 4.39 -26.74 -11.63
CA ARG A 111 5.38 -27.81 -11.83
C ARG A 111 6.17 -28.13 -10.56
N GLU A 112 6.71 -29.34 -10.54
CA GLU A 112 7.66 -29.77 -9.53
C GLU A 112 9.02 -29.05 -9.71
N THR A 113 9.62 -28.67 -8.59
CA THR A 113 10.95 -28.06 -8.53
C THR A 113 11.74 -28.61 -7.35
N GLY A 114 13.07 -28.63 -7.46
CA GLY A 114 13.99 -29.09 -6.43
C GLY A 114 14.96 -27.99 -6.02
N VAL A 115 15.86 -28.31 -5.08
CA VAL A 115 16.93 -27.38 -4.66
C VAL A 115 17.78 -27.00 -5.88
N GLY A 116 17.95 -25.70 -6.11
CA GLY A 116 18.64 -25.15 -7.29
C GLY A 116 17.80 -25.07 -8.56
N GLY A 117 16.53 -25.48 -8.51
CA GLY A 117 15.58 -25.26 -9.60
C GLY A 117 15.29 -23.79 -9.82
N PHE A 118 15.02 -23.42 -11.08
CA PHE A 118 14.60 -22.06 -11.41
C PHE A 118 13.22 -21.77 -10.80
N LEU A 119 13.08 -20.59 -10.20
CA LEU A 119 11.83 -20.13 -9.58
C LEU A 119 11.25 -18.95 -10.36
N MET A 120 12.00 -17.86 -10.39
CA MET A 120 11.61 -16.62 -11.05
C MET A 120 12.82 -15.81 -11.47
N GLU A 121 12.61 -14.99 -12.49
CA GLU A 121 13.56 -14.00 -12.99
C GLU A 121 13.06 -12.61 -12.61
N LEU A 122 13.94 -11.86 -11.95
CA LEU A 122 13.67 -10.48 -11.54
C LEU A 122 14.38 -9.54 -12.50
N ALA A 123 13.64 -8.60 -13.06
CA ALA A 123 14.22 -7.46 -13.74
C ALA A 123 14.13 -6.23 -12.82
N PRO A 124 15.10 -5.30 -12.89
CA PRO A 124 14.90 -3.98 -12.33
C PRO A 124 13.60 -3.40 -12.92
N ALA A 125 12.65 -3.06 -12.06
CA ALA A 125 11.49 -2.31 -12.51
C ALA A 125 12.02 -0.95 -12.98
N GLY A 126 11.70 -0.55 -14.22
CA GLY A 126 12.10 0.72 -14.79
C GLY A 126 11.59 1.89 -13.96
N GLY A 127 12.43 2.36 -13.04
CA GLY A 127 12.19 3.40 -12.05
C GLY A 127 13.41 3.47 -11.13
N ALA A 128 14.38 4.29 -11.52
CA ALA A 128 15.62 4.67 -10.81
C ALA A 128 15.88 4.06 -9.41
N LYS A 129 16.96 3.27 -9.33
CA LYS A 129 17.88 3.12 -8.18
C LYS A 129 17.40 3.76 -6.85
N ALA A 130 16.83 2.94 -5.97
CA ALA A 130 16.85 3.19 -4.53
C ALA A 130 18.14 2.60 -3.93
N ALA A 131 19.27 3.25 -4.21
CA ALA A 131 20.35 3.33 -3.25
C ALA A 131 20.25 4.74 -2.65
N VAL A 132 20.24 4.82 -1.32
CA VAL A 132 20.28 6.08 -0.57
C VAL A 132 21.61 6.78 -0.85
N VAL A 133 21.65 7.52 -1.95
CA VAL A 133 22.67 8.52 -2.26
C VAL A 133 21.91 9.64 -2.95
N ALA A 134 21.95 10.84 -2.38
CA ALA A 134 21.39 12.04 -3.00
C ALA A 134 21.81 12.09 -4.48
N ALA A 135 20.84 12.18 -5.39
CA ALA A 135 21.16 12.37 -6.79
C ALA A 135 21.94 13.69 -6.93
N GLU A 136 23.06 13.69 -7.66
CA GLU A 136 23.83 14.92 -7.91
C GLU A 136 22.90 15.98 -8.52
N GLY A 137 22.66 17.07 -7.77
CA GLY A 137 21.76 18.16 -8.16
C GLY A 137 20.40 18.21 -7.46
N GLU A 138 20.13 17.33 -6.49
CA GLU A 138 18.90 17.36 -5.68
C GLU A 138 19.07 18.28 -4.46
N VAL A 139 18.19 19.28 -4.32
CA VAL A 139 18.12 20.15 -3.15
C VAL A 139 17.34 19.42 -2.07
N THR A 140 17.92 19.28 -0.88
CA THR A 140 17.28 18.57 0.23
C THR A 140 17.15 19.43 1.47
N ARG A 141 16.04 19.29 2.21
CA ARG A 141 15.84 19.89 3.53
C ARG A 141 15.16 18.89 4.46
N GLU A 142 15.70 18.76 5.67
CA GLU A 142 15.08 17.95 6.71
C GLU A 142 14.09 18.79 7.52
N VAL A 143 12.93 18.22 7.83
CA VAL A 143 11.89 18.83 8.67
C VAL A 143 11.36 17.83 9.69
N VAL A 144 10.97 18.34 10.85
CA VAL A 144 10.25 17.57 11.89
C VAL A 144 8.76 17.84 11.73
N VAL A 145 7.95 16.79 11.62
CA VAL A 145 6.51 16.95 11.43
C VAL A 145 5.83 17.36 12.74
N PRO A 146 5.21 18.55 12.84
CA PRO A 146 4.54 19.02 14.06
C PRO A 146 3.04 18.64 14.12
N LEU A 147 2.57 17.83 13.18
CA LEU A 147 1.16 17.46 13.05
C LEU A 147 0.79 16.36 14.04
N VAL A 148 -0.16 16.65 14.94
CA VAL A 148 -0.62 15.74 16.01
C VAL A 148 -1.08 14.39 15.46
N HIS A 149 -1.61 14.39 14.23
CA HIS A 149 -2.14 13.21 13.57
C HIS A 149 -1.27 12.73 12.40
N GLY A 150 -0.04 13.24 12.28
CA GLY A 150 0.85 12.91 11.17
C GLY A 150 0.38 13.46 9.82
N ILE A 151 1.00 13.00 8.74
CA ILE A 151 0.65 13.43 7.37
C ILE A 151 -0.44 12.50 6.81
N HIS A 152 -1.68 12.71 7.25
CA HIS A 152 -2.87 12.05 6.71
C HIS A 152 -3.43 12.79 5.48
N ALA A 153 -4.64 12.44 5.03
CA ALA A 153 -5.21 12.93 3.76
C ALA A 153 -5.25 14.46 3.58
N ARG A 154 -5.59 15.23 4.62
CA ARG A 154 -5.69 16.70 4.50
C ARG A 154 -4.31 17.36 4.40
N PRO A 155 -3.34 17.07 5.30
CA PRO A 155 -1.97 17.49 5.13
C PRO A 155 -1.36 17.03 3.80
N ALA A 156 -1.56 15.77 3.41
CA ALA A 156 -1.06 15.22 2.16
C ALA A 156 -1.61 15.95 0.92
N ALA A 157 -2.92 16.25 0.89
CA ALA A 157 -3.54 17.01 -0.19
C ALA A 157 -2.97 18.44 -0.29
N ARG A 158 -2.72 19.12 0.85
CA ARG A 158 -2.13 20.46 0.86
C ARG A 158 -0.68 20.47 0.41
N ILE A 159 0.09 19.46 0.82
CA ILE A 159 1.46 19.25 0.33
C ILE A 159 1.43 19.06 -1.19
N ALA A 160 0.54 18.21 -1.71
CA ALA A 160 0.39 17.99 -3.14
C ALA A 160 -0.04 19.25 -3.89
N GLU A 161 -1.04 19.98 -3.40
CA GLU A 161 -1.48 21.25 -4.00
C GLU A 161 -0.33 22.26 -4.06
N THR A 162 0.52 22.29 -3.05
CA THR A 162 1.68 23.18 -3.00
C THR A 162 2.77 22.69 -3.96
N ALA A 163 3.09 21.39 -3.95
CA ALA A 163 4.09 20.78 -4.82
C ALA A 163 3.75 20.92 -6.31
N ARG A 164 2.46 20.85 -6.69
CA ARG A 164 1.98 21.02 -8.07
C ARG A 164 2.16 22.44 -8.62
N LYS A 165 2.39 23.46 -7.77
CA LYS A 165 2.68 24.84 -8.20
C LYS A 165 4.10 25.00 -8.78
N PHE A 166 4.95 24.00 -8.57
CA PHE A 166 6.34 24.02 -8.99
C PHE A 166 6.58 23.05 -10.15
N ALA A 167 7.48 23.42 -11.05
CA ALA A 167 7.90 22.56 -12.16
C ALA A 167 8.82 21.44 -11.65
N ALA A 168 9.54 21.67 -10.55
CA ALA A 168 10.44 20.71 -9.93
C ALA A 168 9.74 19.38 -9.60
N GLU A 169 10.50 18.31 -9.74
CA GLU A 169 10.14 17.03 -9.15
C GLU A 169 10.44 17.08 -7.68
N VAL A 170 9.43 16.83 -6.85
CA VAL A 170 9.53 16.95 -5.39
C VAL A 170 9.09 15.65 -4.75
N ALA A 171 9.88 15.17 -3.79
CA ALA A 171 9.65 13.95 -3.06
C ALA A 171 9.76 14.17 -1.55
N LEU A 172 8.98 13.40 -0.80
CA LEU A 172 9.15 13.23 0.64
C LEU A 172 9.80 11.88 0.92
N VAL A 173 10.81 11.88 1.78
CA VAL A 173 11.57 10.70 2.18
C VAL A 173 11.44 10.50 3.69
N ALA A 174 10.97 9.34 4.10
CA ALA A 174 10.79 8.96 5.50
C ALA A 174 11.43 7.59 5.77
N VAL A 175 12.46 7.56 6.62
CA VAL A 175 13.26 6.39 7.09
C VAL A 175 13.77 5.44 5.98
N ASN A 176 12.89 4.80 5.20
CA ASN A 176 13.18 3.91 4.05
C ASN A 176 12.15 3.99 2.91
N ARG A 177 11.23 4.97 2.91
CA ARG A 177 10.21 5.15 1.88
C ARG A 177 10.36 6.53 1.25
N ARG A 178 10.15 6.61 -0.07
CA ARG A 178 10.15 7.84 -0.85
C ARG A 178 8.85 7.89 -1.65
N ALA A 179 8.16 9.01 -1.60
CA ALA A 179 6.95 9.23 -2.38
C ALA A 179 6.96 10.61 -3.03
N SER A 180 6.26 10.76 -4.16
CA SER A 180 6.13 12.07 -4.79
C SER A 180 5.33 12.99 -3.88
N ALA A 181 5.84 14.18 -3.60
CA ALA A 181 5.09 15.19 -2.85
C ALA A 181 3.85 15.67 -3.64
N LYS A 182 3.79 15.44 -4.96
CA LYS A 182 2.64 15.75 -5.82
C LYS A 182 1.50 14.71 -5.73
N SER A 183 1.76 13.56 -5.09
CA SER A 183 0.82 12.45 -4.89
C SER A 183 0.31 12.43 -3.45
N PRO A 184 -0.93 12.88 -3.18
CA PRO A 184 -1.54 12.70 -1.86
C PRO A 184 -1.48 11.26 -1.37
N VAL A 185 -1.74 10.28 -2.25
CA VAL A 185 -1.79 8.87 -1.86
C VAL A 185 -0.39 8.34 -1.55
N GLY A 186 0.61 8.69 -2.37
CA GLY A 186 2.01 8.37 -2.12
C GLY A 186 2.50 8.95 -0.80
N VAL A 187 2.21 10.23 -0.51
CA VAL A 187 2.57 10.88 0.75
C VAL A 187 1.91 10.17 1.95
N MET A 188 0.62 9.81 1.86
CA MET A 188 -0.07 9.06 2.91
C MET A 188 0.56 7.68 3.16
N SER A 189 1.04 7.02 2.10
CA SER A 189 1.70 5.70 2.19
C SER A 189 3.00 5.72 2.99
N LEU A 190 3.64 6.89 3.13
CA LEU A 190 4.82 7.08 3.97
C LEU A 190 4.52 6.93 5.47
N ALA A 191 3.24 6.97 5.86
CA ALA A 191 2.74 6.78 7.23
C ALA A 191 3.50 7.62 8.28
N VAL A 192 3.77 8.88 7.93
CA VAL A 192 4.54 9.82 8.76
C VAL A 192 3.73 10.26 9.96
N ARG A 193 4.31 10.13 11.16
CA ARG A 193 3.68 10.44 12.46
C ARG A 193 4.18 11.76 13.04
N LEU A 194 3.56 12.18 14.14
CA LEU A 194 4.02 13.31 14.93
C LEU A 194 5.48 13.11 15.35
N HIS A 195 6.30 14.14 15.16
CA HIS A 195 7.74 14.18 15.47
C HIS A 195 8.63 13.29 14.61
N ASP A 196 8.09 12.63 13.58
CA ASP A 196 8.94 11.97 12.59
C ASP A 196 9.79 13.00 11.84
N ARG A 197 11.04 12.61 11.57
CA ARG A 197 11.95 13.36 10.72
C ARG A 197 11.82 12.88 9.30
N ILE A 198 11.52 13.80 8.40
CA ILE A 198 11.42 13.53 6.97
C ILE A 198 12.31 14.47 6.19
N THR A 199 12.79 13.99 5.05
CA THR A 199 13.58 14.79 4.11
C THR A 199 12.70 15.17 2.93
N ILE A 200 12.60 16.46 2.67
CA ILE A 200 12.04 17.00 1.43
C ILE A 200 13.19 17.06 0.43
N ALA A 201 13.01 16.44 -0.72
CA ALA A 201 14.02 16.41 -1.78
C ALA A 201 13.38 16.93 -3.06
N ALA A 202 14.04 17.86 -3.76
CA ALA A 202 13.56 18.37 -5.04
C ALA A 202 14.66 18.51 -6.07
N SER A 203 14.29 18.32 -7.34
CA SER A 203 15.19 18.52 -8.49
C SER A 203 14.45 19.27 -9.60
N GLY A 204 15.12 20.22 -10.24
CA GLY A 204 14.53 21.07 -11.27
C GLY A 204 14.87 22.56 -11.10
N VAL A 205 14.30 23.38 -11.98
CA VAL A 205 14.62 24.81 -12.10
C VAL A 205 14.20 25.64 -10.88
N ASP A 206 13.19 25.20 -10.14
CA ASP A 206 12.61 25.85 -8.98
C ASP A 206 12.69 24.97 -7.71
N ALA A 207 13.65 24.03 -7.67
CA ALA A 207 13.82 23.07 -6.59
C ALA A 207 13.98 23.74 -5.21
N ASP A 208 14.79 24.80 -5.10
CA ASP A 208 14.98 25.54 -3.84
C ASP A 208 13.68 26.15 -3.32
N PHE A 209 12.89 26.76 -4.21
CA PHE A 209 11.62 27.37 -3.86
C PHE A 209 10.58 26.32 -3.47
N ALA A 210 10.55 25.19 -4.17
CA ALA A 210 9.65 24.09 -3.87
C ALA A 210 9.93 23.49 -2.49
N VAL A 211 11.21 23.24 -2.19
CA VAL A 211 11.65 22.72 -0.88
C VAL A 211 11.32 23.71 0.23
N ALA A 212 11.58 24.99 0.04
CA ALA A 212 11.28 26.03 1.03
C ALA A 212 9.77 26.12 1.31
N ALA A 213 8.93 26.15 0.27
CA ALA A 213 7.48 26.28 0.41
C ALA A 213 6.86 25.07 1.13
N ILE A 214 7.31 23.85 0.81
CA ILE A 214 6.80 22.63 1.46
C ILE A 214 7.30 22.54 2.91
N ALA A 215 8.55 22.93 3.17
CA ALA A 215 9.08 22.98 4.53
C ALA A 215 8.28 23.96 5.40
N GLU A 216 8.05 25.18 4.90
CA GLU A 216 7.26 26.20 5.60
C GLU A 216 5.83 25.73 5.86
N LEU A 217 5.22 25.04 4.88
CA LEU A 217 3.88 24.48 5.03
C LEU A 217 3.82 23.42 6.16
N ILE A 218 4.79 22.51 6.20
CA ILE A 218 4.87 21.44 7.21
C ILE A 218 5.19 22.04 8.60
N GLU A 219 6.19 22.89 8.69
CA GLU A 219 6.61 23.55 9.94
C GLU A 219 5.51 24.48 10.49
N GLY A 220 4.74 25.12 9.60
CA GLY A 220 3.58 25.95 9.94
C GLY A 220 2.35 25.16 10.42
N GLY A 221 2.44 23.83 10.52
CA GLY A 221 1.40 22.96 11.08
C GLY A 221 0.13 22.87 10.23
N MET A 222 0.14 23.38 9.00
CA MET A 222 -0.98 23.33 8.04
C MET A 222 -2.34 23.71 8.65
N GLY A 223 -2.37 24.70 9.55
CA GLY A 223 -3.60 25.13 10.22
C GLY A 223 -4.22 24.08 11.16
N GLU A 224 -3.48 23.03 11.50
CA GLU A 224 -3.82 22.01 12.51
C GLU A 224 -3.08 22.27 13.84
N SER A 225 -2.53 23.47 14.05
CA SER A 225 -1.80 23.87 15.24
C SER A 225 -2.66 23.73 16.51
N ALA A 226 -2.54 22.59 17.19
CA ALA A 226 -2.91 22.21 18.55
C ALA A 226 -4.28 22.63 19.14
N HIS A 227 -5.10 23.45 18.47
CA HIS A 227 -6.32 24.09 19.02
C HIS A 227 -7.45 24.18 17.96
N ALA A 228 -7.75 23.06 17.31
CA ALA A 228 -9.01 22.91 16.58
C ALA A 228 -9.64 21.57 16.94
N ALA A 229 -10.55 21.62 17.92
CA ALA A 229 -11.52 20.60 18.33
C ALA A 229 -11.02 19.15 18.32
N SER A 230 -10.69 18.65 19.51
CA SER A 230 -10.67 17.21 19.76
C SER A 230 -12.02 16.62 19.34
N ALA A 231 -12.07 15.98 18.18
CA ALA A 231 -12.95 14.85 18.04
C ALA A 231 -12.50 13.84 19.12
N PRO A 232 -13.40 13.37 20.01
CA PRO A 232 -13.00 12.47 21.06
C PRO A 232 -12.26 11.29 20.42
N VAL A 233 -11.07 11.01 20.96
CA VAL A 233 -10.39 9.74 20.72
C VAL A 233 -11.40 8.69 21.13
N VAL A 234 -11.99 7.99 20.16
CA VAL A 234 -12.81 6.82 20.45
C VAL A 234 -11.81 5.80 20.96
N GLU A 235 -11.69 5.74 22.29
CA GLU A 235 -10.98 4.67 23.00
C GLU A 235 -11.37 3.35 22.36
N GLU A 236 -10.36 2.52 22.13
CA GLU A 236 -10.48 1.19 21.58
C GLU A 236 -11.33 0.36 22.55
N THR A 237 -12.65 0.36 22.33
CA THR A 237 -13.55 -0.51 23.07
C THR A 237 -13.27 -1.92 22.60
N ALA A 238 -12.80 -2.75 23.53
CA ALA A 238 -12.62 -4.18 23.33
C ALA A 238 -13.84 -4.78 22.61
N PRO A 239 -13.64 -5.75 21.69
CA PRO A 239 -14.74 -6.37 20.96
C PRO A 239 -15.80 -6.83 21.96
N VAL A 240 -16.99 -6.24 21.86
CA VAL A 240 -18.13 -6.61 22.69
C VAL A 240 -18.43 -8.07 22.40
N ALA A 241 -18.38 -8.90 23.44
CA ALA A 241 -18.69 -10.32 23.32
C ALA A 241 -20.03 -10.50 22.58
N PRO A 242 -20.16 -11.50 21.70
CA PRO A 242 -21.38 -11.72 20.95
C PRO A 242 -22.56 -11.84 21.92
N ALA A 243 -23.56 -10.98 21.73
CA ALA A 243 -24.78 -11.00 22.51
C ALA A 243 -25.48 -12.37 22.37
N GLU A 244 -26.12 -12.83 23.45
CA GLU A 244 -26.92 -14.05 23.47
C GLU A 244 -27.87 -14.13 22.27
N PRO A 245 -28.16 -15.35 21.76
CA PRO A 245 -28.96 -15.53 20.56
C PRO A 245 -30.33 -14.86 20.74
N ALA A 246 -30.63 -13.95 19.82
CA ALA A 246 -31.91 -13.28 19.78
C ALA A 246 -33.03 -14.26 19.42
N GLU A 247 -34.26 -13.96 19.86
CA GLU A 247 -35.44 -14.74 19.47
C GLU A 247 -35.58 -14.80 17.92
N PRO A 248 -36.19 -15.86 17.37
CA PRO A 248 -36.40 -15.98 15.93
C PRO A 248 -37.09 -14.73 15.36
N GLY A 249 -36.44 -14.08 14.39
CA GLY A 249 -36.94 -12.84 13.75
C GLY A 249 -36.49 -11.54 14.43
N VAL A 250 -35.68 -11.61 15.49
CA VAL A 250 -35.11 -10.43 16.15
C VAL A 250 -33.64 -10.28 15.77
N LEU A 251 -33.27 -9.12 15.22
CA LEU A 251 -31.87 -8.74 14.99
C LEU A 251 -31.42 -7.82 16.12
N ARG A 252 -30.37 -8.22 16.84
CA ARG A 252 -29.69 -7.35 17.82
C ARG A 252 -28.50 -6.64 17.14
N GLY A 253 -28.29 -5.38 17.48
CA GLY A 253 -27.20 -4.56 16.94
C GLY A 253 -26.84 -3.42 17.87
N VAL A 254 -25.90 -2.57 17.44
CA VAL A 254 -25.54 -1.35 18.16
C VAL A 254 -26.54 -0.25 17.82
N MET A 255 -27.15 0.37 18.84
CA MET A 255 -28.14 1.43 18.65
C MET A 255 -27.45 2.71 18.15
N ALA A 256 -27.70 3.08 16.89
CA ALA A 256 -27.18 4.32 16.30
C ALA A 256 -28.02 5.56 16.68
N ALA A 257 -29.36 5.41 16.69
CA ALA A 257 -30.30 6.46 17.06
C ALA A 257 -31.52 5.86 17.79
N PRO A 258 -32.04 6.50 18.86
CA PRO A 258 -33.23 6.01 19.56
C PRO A 258 -34.50 6.25 18.73
N GLY A 259 -35.41 5.28 18.71
CA GLY A 259 -36.70 5.42 18.05
C GLY A 259 -37.33 4.09 17.64
N LEU A 260 -38.55 4.17 17.11
CA LEU A 260 -39.28 3.04 16.53
C LEU A 260 -39.66 3.39 15.09
N ALA A 261 -39.25 2.54 14.15
CA ALA A 261 -39.57 2.68 12.73
C ALA A 261 -40.36 1.44 12.26
N ILE A 262 -41.48 1.65 11.56
CA ILE A 262 -42.28 0.60 10.94
C ILE A 262 -42.39 0.93 9.45
N GLY A 263 -41.95 0.01 8.59
CA GLY A 263 -41.96 0.22 7.15
C GLY A 263 -41.35 -0.94 6.37
N GLN A 264 -41.22 -0.76 5.06
CA GLN A 264 -40.58 -1.72 4.18
C GLN A 264 -39.06 -1.70 4.39
N ALA A 265 -38.47 -2.86 4.68
CA ALA A 265 -37.02 -3.02 4.65
C ALA A 265 -36.56 -3.15 3.19
N VAL A 266 -35.60 -2.33 2.78
CA VAL A 266 -34.97 -2.41 1.46
C VAL A 266 -33.50 -2.78 1.65
N ARG A 267 -33.05 -3.82 0.96
CA ARG A 267 -31.62 -4.18 0.92
C ARG A 267 -30.98 -3.46 -0.26
N LEU A 268 -30.13 -2.48 0.04
CA LEU A 268 -29.25 -1.89 -0.97
C LEU A 268 -28.16 -2.92 -1.31
N VAL A 269 -28.18 -3.40 -2.55
CA VAL A 269 -27.10 -4.19 -3.13
C VAL A 269 -26.47 -3.31 -4.20
N ALA A 270 -25.21 -2.97 -4.02
CA ALA A 270 -24.47 -2.25 -5.04
C ALA A 270 -23.97 -3.28 -6.05
N ASP A 271 -24.45 -3.22 -7.30
CA ASP A 271 -24.02 -4.13 -8.35
C ASP A 271 -22.51 -4.03 -8.55
N GLU A 272 -21.85 -5.17 -8.71
CA GLU A 272 -20.43 -5.21 -9.02
C GLU A 272 -20.24 -4.84 -10.49
N ILE A 273 -19.49 -3.77 -10.75
CA ILE A 273 -19.21 -3.34 -12.12
C ILE A 273 -18.22 -4.34 -12.70
N ALA A 274 -18.67 -5.14 -13.67
CA ALA A 274 -17.80 -6.07 -14.38
C ALA A 274 -16.83 -5.28 -15.28
N VAL A 275 -15.53 -5.44 -15.05
CA VAL A 275 -14.47 -4.85 -15.89
C VAL A 275 -13.77 -5.96 -16.64
N VAL A 276 -13.66 -5.77 -17.95
CA VAL A 276 -12.93 -6.66 -18.84
C VAL A 276 -11.44 -6.51 -18.53
N GLU A 277 -10.70 -7.60 -18.34
CA GLU A 277 -9.27 -7.51 -18.00
C GLU A 277 -8.41 -7.10 -19.20
N THR A 278 -8.64 -7.72 -20.36
CA THR A 278 -7.85 -7.48 -21.58
C THR A 278 -8.36 -6.24 -22.31
N GLY A 279 -7.44 -5.32 -22.65
CA GLY A 279 -7.77 -4.09 -23.36
C GLY A 279 -7.86 -4.28 -24.88
N ALA A 280 -8.54 -3.35 -25.55
CA ALA A 280 -8.65 -3.27 -27.01
C ALA A 280 -7.42 -2.62 -27.70
N GLY A 281 -6.39 -2.28 -26.91
CA GLY A 281 -5.13 -1.70 -27.38
C GLY A 281 -4.73 -0.45 -26.60
N ALA A 282 -3.44 -0.30 -26.29
CA ALA A 282 -2.96 0.72 -25.36
C ALA A 282 -3.41 2.15 -25.70
N SER A 283 -3.39 2.55 -26.98
CA SER A 283 -3.82 3.90 -27.36
C SER A 283 -5.31 4.15 -27.08
N ALA A 284 -6.17 3.18 -27.39
CA ALA A 284 -7.61 3.33 -27.17
C ALA A 284 -7.95 3.35 -25.68
N GLU A 285 -7.31 2.48 -24.90
CA GLU A 285 -7.51 2.39 -23.45
C GLU A 285 -6.95 3.61 -22.71
N LEU A 286 -5.83 4.19 -23.15
CA LEU A 286 -5.31 5.44 -22.58
C LEU A 286 -6.29 6.60 -22.81
N THR A 287 -6.83 6.73 -24.03
CA THR A 287 -7.87 7.73 -24.31
C THR A 287 -9.12 7.48 -23.49
N ALA A 288 -9.57 6.23 -23.38
CA ALA A 288 -10.73 5.89 -22.57
C ALA A 288 -10.55 6.23 -21.08
N LEU A 289 -9.36 5.98 -20.53
CA LEU A 289 -9.02 6.39 -19.17
C LEU A 289 -9.05 7.91 -19.02
N ASP A 290 -8.40 8.65 -19.91
CA ASP A 290 -8.33 10.11 -19.87
C ASP A 290 -9.72 10.76 -19.99
N ASP A 291 -10.56 10.25 -20.88
CA ASP A 291 -11.94 10.71 -21.05
C ASP A 291 -12.79 10.44 -19.80
N ALA A 292 -12.66 9.25 -19.21
CA ALA A 292 -13.38 8.88 -17.99
C ALA A 292 -12.98 9.77 -16.80
N LEU A 293 -11.67 9.98 -16.58
CA LEU A 293 -11.16 10.85 -15.52
C LEU A 293 -11.64 12.30 -15.72
N CYS A 294 -11.66 12.80 -16.96
CA CYS A 294 -12.20 14.13 -17.24
C CYS A 294 -13.70 14.23 -16.91
N GLN A 295 -14.50 13.23 -17.29
CA GLN A 295 -15.94 13.23 -17.00
C GLN A 295 -16.22 13.20 -15.49
N VAL A 296 -15.47 12.41 -14.73
CA VAL A 296 -15.61 12.34 -13.26
C VAL A 296 -15.17 13.65 -12.62
N ARG A 297 -14.06 14.26 -13.06
CA ARG A 297 -13.62 15.58 -12.60
C ARG A 297 -14.71 16.63 -12.79
N ASP A 298 -15.22 16.76 -14.01
CA ASP A 298 -16.19 17.80 -14.35
C ASP A 298 -17.49 17.63 -13.52
N ARG A 299 -17.87 16.38 -13.24
CA ARG A 299 -19.01 16.03 -12.36
C ARG A 299 -18.76 16.46 -10.91
N ILE A 300 -17.57 16.17 -10.37
CA ILE A 300 -17.17 16.55 -9.00
C ILE A 300 -17.14 18.08 -8.87
N GLU A 301 -16.53 18.78 -9.83
CA GLU A 301 -16.46 20.24 -9.85
C GLU A 301 -17.85 20.91 -9.91
N ALA A 302 -18.73 20.40 -10.78
CA ALA A 302 -20.10 20.89 -10.89
C ALA A 302 -20.91 20.67 -9.59
N SER A 303 -20.64 19.57 -8.88
CA SER A 303 -21.22 19.28 -7.56
C SER A 303 -20.66 20.21 -6.48
N ALA A 304 -19.35 20.49 -6.52
CA ALA A 304 -18.67 21.37 -5.57
C ALA A 304 -19.13 22.83 -5.71
N ALA A 305 -19.37 23.31 -6.93
CA ALA A 305 -19.85 24.66 -7.18
C ALA A 305 -21.18 24.99 -6.47
N LYS A 306 -22.04 23.98 -6.29
CA LYS A 306 -23.38 24.11 -5.67
C LYS A 306 -23.40 23.86 -4.16
N GLY A 307 -22.26 23.50 -3.56
CA GLY A 307 -22.15 23.11 -2.15
C GLY A 307 -21.76 24.22 -1.18
N ASP A 308 -21.94 23.96 0.11
CA ASP A 308 -21.38 24.76 1.20
C ASP A 308 -19.85 24.53 1.35
N SER A 309 -19.20 25.29 2.24
CA SER A 309 -17.74 25.23 2.43
C SER A 309 -17.25 23.84 2.87
N ALA A 310 -18.05 23.13 3.68
CA ALA A 310 -17.74 21.78 4.14
C ALA A 310 -17.78 20.77 2.98
N ARG A 311 -18.83 20.81 2.15
CA ARG A 311 -18.96 19.95 0.97
C ARG A 311 -17.88 20.23 -0.07
N LYS A 312 -17.50 21.50 -0.28
CA LYS A 312 -16.38 21.87 -1.15
C LYS A 312 -15.06 21.27 -0.69
N ALA A 313 -14.80 21.25 0.63
CA ALA A 313 -13.59 20.65 1.17
C ALA A 313 -13.53 19.13 0.97
N ILE A 314 -14.67 18.43 1.10
CA ILE A 314 -14.76 16.98 0.85
C ILE A 314 -14.52 16.67 -0.63
N LEU A 315 -15.20 17.37 -1.53
CA LEU A 315 -15.07 17.16 -2.98
C LEU A 315 -13.70 17.57 -3.51
N GLY A 316 -13.07 18.58 -2.91
CA GLY A 316 -11.67 18.93 -3.20
C GLY A 316 -10.70 17.80 -2.87
N ALA A 317 -10.97 17.03 -1.80
CA ALA A 317 -10.17 15.84 -1.49
C ALA A 317 -10.39 14.71 -2.51
N HIS A 318 -11.63 14.49 -2.96
CA HIS A 318 -11.92 13.53 -4.04
C HIS A 318 -11.19 13.89 -5.33
N LEU A 319 -11.18 15.17 -5.69
CA LEU A 319 -10.45 15.66 -6.87
C LEU A 319 -8.94 15.44 -6.73
N ALA A 320 -8.38 15.69 -5.54
CA ALA A 320 -6.96 15.46 -5.28
C ALA A 320 -6.54 14.00 -5.47
N PHE A 321 -7.43 13.05 -5.14
CA PHE A 321 -7.21 11.61 -5.40
C PHE A 321 -7.40 11.25 -6.87
N LEU A 322 -8.43 11.79 -7.54
CA LEU A 322 -8.66 11.55 -8.96
C LEU A 322 -7.47 11.98 -9.83
N GLU A 323 -6.86 13.10 -9.47
CA GLU A 323 -5.70 13.67 -10.15
C GLU A 323 -4.37 13.19 -9.58
N ASP A 324 -4.37 12.13 -8.79
CA ASP A 324 -3.14 11.63 -8.20
C ASP A 324 -2.22 11.05 -9.31
N PRO A 325 -0.99 11.58 -9.46
CA PRO A 325 -0.09 11.17 -10.53
C PRO A 325 0.39 9.74 -10.37
N GLU A 326 0.48 9.19 -9.15
CA GLU A 326 0.89 7.80 -8.95
C GLU A 326 -0.23 6.82 -9.26
N LEU A 327 -1.49 7.14 -8.91
CA LEU A 327 -2.66 6.34 -9.34
C LEU A 327 -2.76 6.31 -10.87
N THR A 328 -2.61 7.48 -11.50
CA THR A 328 -2.65 7.61 -12.95
C THR A 328 -1.49 6.85 -13.60
N ALA A 329 -0.27 6.98 -13.08
CA ALA A 329 0.90 6.26 -13.60
C ALA A 329 0.75 4.74 -13.48
N ALA A 330 0.25 4.25 -12.34
CA ALA A 330 -0.01 2.84 -12.11
C ALA A 330 -1.05 2.28 -13.11
N ALA A 331 -2.15 3.01 -13.33
CA ALA A 331 -3.15 2.62 -14.33
C ALA A 331 -2.57 2.63 -15.76
N ARG A 332 -1.86 3.70 -16.15
CA ARG A 332 -1.23 3.79 -17.48
C ARG A 332 -0.21 2.67 -17.73
N LYS A 333 0.55 2.27 -16.70
CA LYS A 333 1.49 1.15 -16.77
C LYS A 333 0.76 -0.15 -17.13
N LEU A 334 -0.32 -0.48 -16.41
CA LEU A 334 -1.13 -1.68 -16.67
C LEU A 334 -1.77 -1.66 -18.07
N ILE A 335 -2.20 -0.49 -18.55
CA ILE A 335 -2.70 -0.33 -19.92
C ILE A 335 -1.59 -0.63 -20.94
N GLY A 336 -0.37 -0.16 -20.69
CA GLY A 336 0.81 -0.48 -21.50
C GLY A 336 1.12 -1.98 -21.54
N GLU A 337 0.77 -2.72 -20.49
CA GLU A 337 0.86 -4.18 -20.40
C GLU A 337 -0.33 -4.92 -21.05
N GLY A 338 -1.24 -4.19 -21.72
CA GLY A 338 -2.37 -4.74 -22.46
C GLY A 338 -3.66 -4.91 -21.66
N LYS A 339 -3.76 -4.30 -20.47
CA LYS A 339 -5.00 -4.29 -19.68
C LYS A 339 -5.98 -3.22 -20.16
N SER A 340 -7.27 -3.41 -19.90
CA SER A 340 -8.28 -2.38 -20.16
C SER A 340 -8.15 -1.21 -19.18
N ALA A 341 -8.68 -0.04 -19.55
CA ALA A 341 -8.71 1.14 -18.71
C ALA A 341 -9.41 0.89 -17.36
N GLY A 342 -10.59 0.26 -17.40
CA GLY A 342 -11.36 -0.01 -16.19
C GLY A 342 -10.67 -1.03 -15.27
N PHE A 343 -10.06 -2.08 -15.81
CA PHE A 343 -9.29 -3.03 -15.02
C PHE A 343 -8.04 -2.37 -14.41
N ALA A 344 -7.32 -1.58 -15.21
CA ALA A 344 -6.12 -0.89 -14.79
C ALA A 344 -6.40 0.13 -13.67
N TRP A 345 -7.47 0.91 -13.80
CA TRP A 345 -7.90 1.86 -12.76
C TRP A 345 -8.29 1.16 -11.47
N ARG A 346 -9.16 0.15 -11.54
CA ARG A 346 -9.56 -0.66 -10.38
C ARG A 346 -8.35 -1.27 -9.68
N ARG A 347 -7.40 -1.82 -10.44
CA ARG A 347 -6.20 -2.46 -9.90
C ARG A 347 -5.26 -1.44 -9.24
N ALA A 348 -5.09 -0.26 -9.85
CA ALA A 348 -4.31 0.83 -9.30
C ALA A 348 -4.90 1.30 -7.95
N VAL A 349 -6.19 1.65 -7.92
CA VAL A 349 -6.86 2.10 -6.69
C VAL A 349 -6.85 1.00 -5.62
N GLY A 350 -7.14 -0.25 -6.01
CA GLY A 350 -7.14 -1.39 -5.10
C GLY A 350 -5.79 -1.62 -4.40
N GLY A 351 -4.67 -1.47 -5.12
CA GLY A 351 -3.33 -1.59 -4.54
C GLY A 351 -3.08 -0.58 -3.41
N TYR A 352 -3.51 0.67 -3.61
CA TYR A 352 -3.39 1.71 -2.59
C TYR A 352 -4.37 1.56 -1.44
N VAL A 353 -5.61 1.12 -1.71
CA VAL A 353 -6.59 0.77 -0.67
C VAL A 353 -6.03 -0.32 0.25
N GLU A 354 -5.40 -1.35 -0.30
CA GLU A 354 -4.72 -2.38 0.49
C GLU A 354 -3.56 -1.82 1.31
N ALA A 355 -2.72 -0.96 0.72
CA ALA A 355 -1.60 -0.34 1.41
C ALA A 355 -2.07 0.51 2.60
N LEU A 356 -3.10 1.34 2.42
CA LEU A 356 -3.67 2.17 3.48
C LEU A 356 -4.32 1.34 4.59
N ARG A 357 -5.06 0.26 4.25
CA ARG A 357 -5.60 -0.67 5.24
C ARG A 357 -4.50 -1.35 6.06
N GLY A 358 -3.37 -1.66 5.43
CA GLY A 358 -2.21 -2.27 6.09
C GLY A 358 -1.53 -1.39 7.14
N LEU A 359 -1.75 -0.07 7.12
CA LEU A 359 -1.17 0.87 8.09
C LEU A 359 -1.90 0.89 9.44
N GLY A 360 -3.11 0.33 9.52
CA GLY A 360 -3.87 0.18 10.77
C GLY A 360 -4.41 1.49 11.38
N ASP A 361 -4.40 2.59 10.64
CA ASP A 361 -4.91 3.88 11.11
C ASP A 361 -6.40 4.07 10.72
N ARG A 362 -7.25 4.27 11.74
CA ARG A 362 -8.70 4.40 11.60
C ARG A 362 -9.12 5.63 10.78
N ARG A 363 -8.32 6.71 10.73
CA ARG A 363 -8.61 7.89 9.89
C ARG A 363 -8.28 7.66 8.42
N LEU A 364 -7.35 6.74 8.12
CA LEU A 364 -7.08 6.31 6.76
C LEU A 364 -8.18 5.38 6.24
N ALA A 365 -8.88 4.66 7.12
CA ALA A 365 -10.01 3.80 6.75
C ALA A 365 -11.20 4.59 6.19
N GLU A 366 -11.55 5.75 6.76
CA GLU A 366 -12.59 6.62 6.20
C GLU A 366 -12.25 7.15 4.81
N ARG A 367 -10.95 7.21 4.46
CA ARG A 367 -10.45 7.67 3.16
C ARG A 367 -10.34 6.55 2.12
N VAL A 368 -10.20 5.32 2.59
CA VAL A 368 -10.30 4.12 1.74
C VAL A 368 -11.69 4.05 1.11
N ASP A 369 -12.74 4.38 1.85
CA ASP A 369 -14.10 4.37 1.32
C ASP A 369 -14.30 5.42 0.22
N ASP A 370 -13.67 6.61 0.32
CA ASP A 370 -13.71 7.59 -0.78
C ASP A 370 -12.96 7.12 -2.02
N LEU A 371 -11.82 6.44 -1.85
CA LEU A 371 -11.07 5.87 -2.98
C LEU A 371 -11.90 4.79 -3.69
N VAL A 372 -12.60 3.95 -2.93
CA VAL A 372 -13.50 2.93 -3.49
C VAL A 372 -14.71 3.58 -4.17
N ASP A 373 -15.26 4.67 -3.63
CA ASP A 373 -16.34 5.39 -4.30
C ASP A 373 -15.86 5.99 -5.63
N LEU A 374 -14.68 6.63 -5.62
CA LEU A 374 -14.05 7.21 -6.80
C LEU A 374 -13.72 6.16 -7.87
N GLU A 375 -13.30 4.95 -7.47
CA GLU A 375 -13.05 3.82 -8.39
C GLU A 375 -14.30 3.40 -9.16
N ARG A 376 -15.48 3.56 -8.54
CA ARG A 376 -16.77 3.14 -9.13
C ARG A 376 -17.42 4.18 -10.05
N GLN A 377 -17.00 5.45 -9.99
CA GLN A 377 -17.67 6.58 -10.66
C GLN A 377 -17.34 6.76 -12.14
#